data_AF-A0A127P5Z8-F1
#
_entry.id   AF-A0A127P5Z8-F1
#
_cell.length_a   1.000
_cell.length_b   1.000
_cell.length_c   1.000
_cell.angle_alpha   90.00
_cell.angle_beta   90.00
_cell.angle_gamma   90.00
#
_symmetry.space_group_name_H-M   'P 1'
#
loop_
_entity.id
_entity.type
_entity.pdbx_description
1 polymer ?
#
loop_
_entity_poly.entity_id
_entity_poly.type
_entity_poly.pdbx_seq_one_letter_code
_entity_poly.pdbx_strand_id
1 'polypeptide(L)'
;MSNALKTPSFTPALGRLLMSLIFILSGVGKLAAPAATIGYIASTGLPLATLGYAAAVIVELGGGLLLLAGYQTRLVAAVLAVFAVVTALIFHHALGDQNQMIHFMKNLAMAGGLLQVAAFGAGAFSLDGRSRKLGQQAA
;
A
#
# COMPACT_ATOMS: atom_id res chain seq x y z
N MET A 1 -36.73 -10.54 -7.11
CA MET A 1 -36.25 -11.11 -5.84
C MET A 1 -35.08 -10.28 -5.34
N SER A 2 -35.07 -10.05 -4.03
CA SER A 2 -34.11 -9.30 -3.20
C SER A 2 -33.74 -7.87 -3.62
N ASN A 3 -34.52 -6.96 -3.07
CA ASN A 3 -34.12 -5.60 -2.69
C ASN A 3 -32.93 -5.70 -1.73
N ALA A 4 -31.71 -5.85 -2.25
CA ALA A 4 -30.49 -5.94 -1.44
C ALA A 4 -30.23 -4.56 -0.83
N LEU A 5 -30.37 -4.49 0.49
CA LEU A 5 -30.14 -3.29 1.31
C LEU A 5 -28.82 -2.62 0.90
N LYS A 6 -28.95 -1.47 0.22
CA LYS A 6 -27.88 -0.56 -0.19
C LYS A 6 -27.32 0.20 1.02
N THR A 7 -26.91 -0.48 2.08
CA THR A 7 -26.09 0.17 3.11
C THR A 7 -24.64 0.16 2.64
N PRO A 8 -23.98 1.33 2.51
CA PRO A 8 -22.56 1.36 2.20
C PRO A 8 -21.79 0.65 3.32
N SER A 9 -21.20 -0.50 3.02
CA SER A 9 -20.38 -1.23 3.97
C SER A 9 -19.10 -0.43 4.31
N PHE A 10 -18.76 -0.35 5.59
CA PHE A 10 -17.51 0.25 6.06
C PHE A 10 -16.32 -0.72 5.91
N THR A 11 -16.56 -2.00 5.63
CA THR A 11 -15.54 -3.05 5.55
C THR A 11 -14.41 -2.73 4.56
N PRO A 12 -14.66 -2.22 3.33
CA PRO A 12 -13.59 -1.85 2.41
C PRO A 12 -12.70 -0.71 2.94
N ALA A 13 -13.29 0.24 3.67
CA ALA A 13 -12.54 1.33 4.27
C ALA A 13 -11.68 0.86 5.45
N LEU A 14 -12.22 -0.02 6.31
CA LEU A 14 -11.44 -0.66 7.36
C LEU A 14 -10.30 -1.50 6.79
N GLY A 15 -10.56 -2.27 5.72
CA GLY A 15 -9.51 -3.01 5.01
C GLY A 15 -8.40 -2.10 4.50
N ARG A 16 -8.75 -0.99 3.83
CA ARG A 16 -7.77 0.01 3.38
C ARG A 16 -7.02 0.66 4.53
N LEU A 17 -7.68 0.98 5.65
CA LEU A 17 -7.03 1.52 6.84
C LEU A 17 -5.95 0.55 7.35
N LEU A 18 -6.32 -0.70 7.62
CA LEU A 18 -5.39 -1.71 8.14
C LEU A 18 -4.23 -1.98 7.18
N MET A 19 -4.51 -2.08 5.88
CA MET A 19 -3.48 -2.26 4.87
C MET A 19 -2.57 -1.03 4.74
N SER A 20 -3.12 0.19 4.77
CA SER A 20 -2.35 1.44 4.65
C SER A 20 -1.43 1.68 5.83
N LEU A 21 -1.83 1.24 7.03
CA LEU A 21 -1.10 1.50 8.26
C LEU A 21 0.35 1.02 8.19
N ILE A 22 0.59 -0.16 7.60
CA ILE A 22 1.94 -0.72 7.52
C ILE A 22 2.85 0.11 6.62
N PHE A 23 2.31 0.67 5.53
CA PHE A 23 3.07 1.53 4.62
C PHE A 23 3.32 2.90 5.24
N ILE A 24 2.31 3.48 5.90
CA ILE A 24 2.44 4.78 6.56
C ILE A 24 3.49 4.71 7.67
N LEU A 25 3.42 3.70 8.55
CA LEU A 25 4.40 3.52 9.63
C LEU A 25 5.80 3.24 9.07
N SER A 26 5.91 2.43 8.02
CA SER A 26 7.18 2.18 7.33
C SER A 26 7.79 3.48 6.77
N GLY A 27 6.98 4.29 6.07
CA GLY A 27 7.40 5.56 5.51
C GLY A 27 7.82 6.59 6.56
N VAL A 28 7.05 6.71 7.65
CA VAL A 28 7.41 7.57 8.79
C VAL A 28 8.72 7.12 9.43
N GLY A 29 8.92 5.81 9.62
CA GLY A 29 10.19 5.26 10.12
C GLY A 29 11.39 5.63 9.25
N LYS A 30 11.21 5.61 7.92
CA LYS A 30 12.24 6.01 6.95
C LYS A 30 12.55 7.52 7.00
N LEU A 31 11.56 8.36 7.29
CA LEU A 31 11.77 9.79 7.50
C LEU A 31 12.46 10.09 8.84
N ALA A 32 12.16 9.30 9.87
CA ALA A 32 12.77 9.44 11.19
C ALA A 32 14.25 9.03 11.21
N ALA A 33 14.65 8.07 10.37
CA ALA A 33 16.04 7.60 10.25
C ALA A 33 16.51 7.46 8.79
N PRO A 34 16.71 8.58 8.05
CA PRO A 34 17.09 8.53 6.64
C PRO A 34 18.45 7.87 6.40
N ALA A 35 19.46 8.23 7.18
CA ALA A 35 20.82 7.70 7.02
C ALA A 35 20.88 6.18 7.23
N ALA A 36 20.18 5.67 8.24
CA ALA A 36 20.10 4.23 8.50
C ALA A 36 19.42 3.48 7.35
N THR A 37 18.32 4.04 6.82
CA THR A 37 17.59 3.45 5.70
C THR A 37 18.44 3.45 4.42
N ILE A 38 19.11 4.55 4.10
CA ILE A 38 19.99 4.65 2.93
C ILE A 38 21.14 3.64 3.05
N GLY A 39 21.76 3.53 4.23
CA GLY A 39 22.81 2.54 4.50
C GLY A 39 22.33 1.10 4.30
N TYR A 40 21.11 0.78 4.77
CA TYR A 40 20.51 -0.54 4.56
C TYR A 40 20.20 -0.82 3.08
N ILE A 41 19.71 0.18 2.32
CA ILE A 41 19.51 0.03 0.87
C ILE A 41 20.85 -0.22 0.18
N ALA A 42 21.89 0.54 0.53
CA ALA A 42 23.22 0.37 -0.04
C ALA A 42 23.80 -1.02 0.25
N SER A 43 23.51 -1.61 1.42
CA SER A 43 24.01 -2.95 1.77
C SER A 43 23.39 -4.08 0.94
N THR A 44 22.31 -3.83 0.19
CA THR A 44 21.73 -4.80 -0.76
C THR A 44 22.50 -4.87 -2.09
N GLY A 45 23.43 -3.95 -2.34
CA GLY A 45 24.13 -3.82 -3.62
C GLY A 45 23.34 -3.06 -4.68
N LEU A 46 22.16 -2.50 -4.35
CA LEU A 46 21.41 -1.65 -5.28
C LEU A 46 22.22 -0.40 -5.67
N PRO A 47 22.34 -0.07 -6.97
CA PRO A 47 22.87 1.23 -7.35
C PRO A 47 21.91 2.34 -6.91
N LEU A 48 22.44 3.54 -6.69
CA LEU A 48 21.65 4.75 -6.41
C LEU A 48 20.77 4.63 -5.14
N ALA A 49 21.34 4.18 -4.02
CA ALA A 49 20.62 3.97 -2.75
C ALA A 49 19.77 5.17 -2.29
N THR A 50 20.23 6.41 -2.51
CA THR A 50 19.47 7.63 -2.18
C THR A 50 18.19 7.77 -3.02
N LEU A 51 18.23 7.39 -4.30
CA LEU A 51 17.02 7.37 -5.14
C LEU A 51 16.09 6.23 -4.71
N GLY A 52 16.64 5.06 -4.36
CA GLY A 52 15.86 3.96 -3.77
C GLY A 52 15.15 4.38 -2.49
N TYR A 53 15.82 5.13 -1.62
CA TYR A 53 15.25 5.71 -0.41
C TYR A 53 14.10 6.67 -0.73
N ALA A 54 14.31 7.63 -1.63
CA ALA A 54 13.28 8.59 -2.02
C ALA A 54 12.05 7.89 -2.62
N ALA A 55 12.27 6.91 -3.49
CA ALA A 55 11.20 6.10 -4.06
C ALA A 55 10.42 5.33 -2.97
N ALA A 56 11.12 4.69 -2.03
CA ALA A 56 10.47 3.98 -0.92
C ALA A 56 9.61 4.92 -0.07
N VAL A 57 10.13 6.07 0.34
CA VAL A 57 9.36 7.07 1.12
C VAL A 57 8.13 7.54 0.36
N ILE A 58 8.27 7.92 -0.92
CA ILE A 58 7.16 8.41 -1.74
C ILE A 58 6.08 7.33 -1.90
N VAL A 59 6.49 6.10 -2.22
CA VAL A 59 5.54 5.02 -2.47
C VAL A 59 4.87 4.57 -1.18
N GLU A 60 5.60 4.37 -0.09
CA GLU A 60 5.02 3.89 1.16
C GLU A 60 4.21 4.95 1.87
N LEU A 61 4.77 6.14 2.09
CA LEU A 61 4.07 7.20 2.81
C LEU A 61 2.99 7.82 1.93
N GLY A 62 3.35 8.23 0.71
CA GLY A 62 2.41 8.81 -0.24
C GLY A 62 1.33 7.81 -0.65
N GLY A 63 1.72 6.62 -1.10
CA GLY A 63 0.77 5.57 -1.47
C GLY A 63 -0.09 5.11 -0.29
N GLY A 64 0.48 4.95 0.90
CA GLY A 64 -0.27 4.60 2.11
C GLY A 64 -1.35 5.63 2.45
N LEU A 65 -1.01 6.92 2.42
CA LEU A 65 -1.97 8.00 2.67
C LEU A 65 -3.06 8.09 1.59
N LEU A 66 -2.71 7.92 0.32
CA LEU A 66 -3.68 7.92 -0.78
C LEU A 66 -4.63 6.70 -0.71
N LEU A 67 -4.09 5.52 -0.35
CA LEU A 67 -4.89 4.32 -0.13
C LEU A 67 -5.88 4.51 1.02
N LEU A 68 -5.42 5.08 2.13
CA LEU A 68 -6.26 5.41 3.29
C LEU A 68 -7.40 6.37 2.91
N ALA A 69 -7.07 7.47 2.25
CA ALA A 69 -8.04 8.45 1.76
C ALA A 69 -9.02 7.85 0.72
N GLY A 70 -8.58 6.81 0.00
CA GLY A 70 -9.34 6.19 -1.08
C GLY A 70 -9.38 7.09 -2.30
N TYR A 71 -8.23 7.63 -2.67
CA TYR A 71 -8.01 8.43 -3.87
C TYR A 71 -7.22 7.63 -4.90
N GLN A 72 -7.72 7.56 -6.13
CA GLN A 72 -7.17 6.72 -7.21
C GLN A 72 -6.89 5.28 -6.73
N THR A 73 -7.83 4.75 -5.95
CA THR A 73 -7.60 3.60 -5.06
C THR A 73 -7.10 2.37 -5.79
N ARG A 74 -7.63 2.10 -7.00
CA ARG A 74 -7.23 0.92 -7.78
C ARG A 74 -5.79 1.03 -8.28
N LEU A 75 -5.40 2.21 -8.73
CA LEU A 75 -4.04 2.48 -9.21
C LEU A 75 -3.05 2.45 -8.05
N VAL A 76 -3.36 3.15 -6.95
CA VAL A 76 -2.52 3.20 -5.76
C VAL A 76 -2.33 1.80 -5.18
N ALA A 77 -3.39 1.00 -5.09
CA ALA A 77 -3.29 -0.38 -4.61
C ALA A 77 -2.41 -1.25 -5.53
N ALA A 78 -2.52 -1.11 -6.86
CA ALA A 78 -1.66 -1.85 -7.79
C ALA A 78 -0.19 -1.47 -7.63
N VAL A 79 0.12 -0.17 -7.50
CA VAL A 79 1.49 0.33 -7.26
C VAL A 79 2.05 -0.22 -5.95
N LEU A 80 1.29 -0.14 -4.86
CA LEU A 80 1.70 -0.68 -3.57
C LEU A 80 1.88 -2.21 -3.59
N ALA A 81 1.06 -2.93 -4.38
CA ALA A 81 1.19 -4.38 -4.51
C ALA A 81 2.51 -4.74 -5.22
N VAL A 82 2.82 -4.07 -6.32
CA VAL A 82 4.11 -4.24 -7.02
C VAL A 82 5.26 -3.87 -6.10
N PHE A 83 5.16 -2.76 -5.38
CA PHE A 83 6.19 -2.32 -4.43
C PHE A 83 6.41 -3.36 -3.32
N ALA A 84 5.35 -3.95 -2.76
CA ALA A 84 5.47 -4.98 -1.73
C ALA A 84 6.20 -6.23 -2.26
N VAL A 85 5.86 -6.70 -3.47
CA VAL A 85 6.57 -7.83 -4.11
C VAL A 85 8.05 -7.50 -4.34
N VAL A 86 8.34 -6.32 -4.91
CA VAL A 86 9.74 -5.88 -5.14
C VAL A 86 10.50 -5.80 -3.81
N THR A 87 9.89 -5.26 -2.76
CA THR A 87 10.50 -5.17 -1.43
C THR A 87 10.81 -6.56 -0.86
N ALA A 88 9.89 -7.53 -1.01
CA ALA A 88 10.11 -8.90 -0.58
C ALA A 88 11.33 -9.53 -1.26
N LEU A 89 11.42 -9.40 -2.59
CA LEU A 89 12.47 -9.99 -3.40
C LEU A 89 13.85 -9.35 -3.17
N ILE A 90 13.90 -8.04 -2.92
CA ILE A 90 15.17 -7.34 -2.72
C ILE A 90 15.65 -7.46 -1.27
N PHE A 91 14.79 -7.18 -0.29
CA PHE A 91 15.21 -7.00 1.11
C PHE A 91 15.02 -8.25 1.97
N HIS A 92 14.17 -9.20 1.56
CA HIS A 92 13.73 -10.32 2.38
C HIS A 92 13.92 -11.69 1.70
N HIS A 93 14.91 -11.83 0.82
CA HIS A 93 15.13 -13.04 0.00
C HIS A 93 15.89 -14.17 0.72
N ALA A 94 16.48 -13.92 1.89
CA ALA A 94 17.17 -14.94 2.67
C ALA A 94 16.18 -15.83 3.43
N LEU A 95 15.46 -16.68 2.70
CA LEU A 95 14.33 -17.47 3.22
C LEU A 95 14.69 -18.52 4.29
N GLY A 96 15.98 -18.81 4.47
CA GLY A 96 16.46 -19.65 5.58
C GLY A 96 16.50 -18.92 6.94
N ASP A 97 16.50 -17.58 6.92
CA ASP A 97 16.36 -16.77 8.13
C ASP A 97 14.88 -16.53 8.44
N GLN A 98 14.45 -16.89 9.65
CA GLN A 98 13.04 -16.83 10.03
C GLN A 98 12.47 -15.41 10.00
N ASN A 99 13.26 -14.40 10.40
CA ASN A 99 12.81 -13.02 10.41
C ASN A 99 12.60 -12.50 8.98
N GLN A 100 13.51 -12.83 8.06
CA GLN A 100 13.38 -12.52 6.64
C GLN A 100 12.18 -13.23 6.01
N MET A 101 11.98 -14.53 6.31
CA MET A 101 10.81 -15.28 5.82
C MET A 101 9.48 -14.63 6.27
N ILE A 102 9.38 -14.19 7.52
CA ILE A 102 8.18 -13.48 8.03
C ILE A 102 7.94 -12.19 7.24
N HIS A 103 8.98 -11.38 7.02
CA HIS A 103 8.84 -10.15 6.26
C HIS A 103 8.52 -10.37 4.78
N PHE A 104 9.08 -11.41 4.18
CA PHE A 104 8.77 -11.83 2.82
C PHE A 104 7.28 -12.21 2.70
N MET A 105 6.81 -13.11 3.56
CA MET A 105 5.41 -13.57 3.57
C MET A 105 4.42 -12.44 3.86
N LYS A 106 4.77 -11.55 4.80
CA LYS A 106 4.00 -10.32 5.07
C LYS A 106 3.82 -9.49 3.79
N ASN A 107 4.90 -9.24 3.05
CA ASN A 107 4.82 -8.44 1.82
C ASN A 107 3.98 -9.14 0.73
N LEU A 108 4.09 -10.46 0.60
CA LEU A 108 3.27 -11.23 -0.35
C LEU A 108 1.78 -11.20 0.03
N ALA A 109 1.47 -11.36 1.32
CA ALA A 109 0.10 -11.23 1.84
C ALA A 109 -0.46 -9.82 1.61
N MET A 110 0.35 -8.78 1.82
CA MET A 110 -0.02 -7.40 1.52
C MET A 110 -0.30 -7.18 0.04
N ALA A 111 0.55 -7.71 -0.85
CA ALA A 111 0.30 -7.65 -2.30
C ALA A 111 -1.03 -8.32 -2.67
N GLY A 112 -1.34 -9.50 -2.12
CA GLY A 112 -2.63 -10.17 -2.34
C GLY A 112 -3.83 -9.34 -1.88
N GLY A 113 -3.78 -8.77 -0.67
CA GLY A 113 -4.85 -7.89 -0.16
C GLY A 113 -5.04 -6.63 -1.01
N LEU A 114 -3.93 -6.01 -1.44
CA LEU A 114 -3.96 -4.84 -2.32
C LEU A 114 -4.49 -5.16 -3.72
N LEU A 115 -4.19 -6.34 -4.27
CA LEU A 115 -4.78 -6.79 -5.54
C LEU A 115 -6.30 -6.96 -5.43
N GLN A 116 -6.82 -7.39 -4.28
CA GLN A 116 -8.27 -7.39 -4.04
C GLN A 116 -8.84 -5.96 -4.05
N VAL A 117 -8.14 -4.99 -3.45
CA VAL A 117 -8.54 -3.58 -3.50
C VAL A 117 -8.48 -3.03 -4.93
N ALA A 118 -7.45 -3.41 -5.71
CA ALA A 118 -7.34 -3.04 -7.11
C ALA A 118 -8.49 -3.63 -7.95
N ALA A 119 -8.88 -4.88 -7.70
CA ALA A 119 -9.97 -5.56 -8.39
C ALA A 119 -11.34 -4.99 -8.03
N PHE A 120 -11.65 -4.79 -6.75
CA PHE A 120 -13.00 -4.44 -6.28
C PHE A 120 -13.22 -2.95 -6.00
N GLY A 121 -12.14 -2.16 -5.93
CA GLY A 121 -12.18 -0.71 -5.78
C GLY A 121 -12.35 -0.21 -4.34
N ALA A 122 -12.63 1.09 -4.22
CA ALA A 122 -12.46 1.83 -2.97
C ALA A 122 -13.55 1.64 -1.90
N GLY A 123 -14.70 1.11 -2.29
CA GLY A 123 -15.90 1.13 -1.46
C GLY A 123 -16.49 2.54 -1.26
N ALA A 124 -17.58 2.63 -0.51
CA ALA A 124 -18.38 3.86 -0.41
C ALA A 124 -17.73 5.00 0.40
N PHE A 125 -16.91 4.67 1.40
CA PHE A 125 -16.19 5.65 2.23
C PHE A 125 -14.82 5.94 1.62
N SER A 126 -14.80 6.62 0.49
CA SER A 126 -13.59 6.98 -0.27
C SER A 126 -13.77 8.30 -1.02
N LEU A 127 -12.66 8.99 -1.33
CA LEU A 127 -12.69 10.17 -2.20
C LEU A 127 -13.14 9.83 -3.62
N ASP A 128 -12.76 8.65 -4.12
CA ASP A 128 -13.25 8.12 -5.41
C ASP A 128 -14.77 7.94 -5.41
N GLY A 129 -15.33 7.42 -4.32
CA GLY A 129 -16.77 7.20 -4.15
C GLY A 129 -17.57 8.50 -4.04
N ARG A 130 -17.01 9.54 -3.39
CA ARG A 130 -17.62 10.88 -3.33
C ARG A 130 -17.69 11.54 -4.71
N SER A 131 -16.61 11.47 -5.49
CA SER A 131 -16.53 12.07 -6.82
C SER A 131 -17.53 11.45 -7.80
N ARG A 132 -17.73 10.12 -7.74
CA ARG A 132 -18.74 9.42 -8.55
C ARG A 132 -20.17 9.86 -8.23
N LYS A 133 -20.51 10.08 -6.96
CA LYS A 133 -21.84 10.55 -6.56
C LYS A 133 -22.14 11.95 -7.08
N LEU A 134 -21.18 12.87 -7.00
CA LEU A 134 -21.35 14.24 -7.51
C LEU A 134 -21.56 14.25 -9.03
N GLY A 135 -20.80 13.46 -9.79
CA GLY A 135 -20.98 13.35 -11.24
C GLY A 135 -22.33 12.76 -11.67
N GLN A 136 -22.93 11.88 -10.86
CA GLN A 136 -24.26 11.33 -11.10
C GLN A 136 -25.40 12.27 -10.70
N GLN A 137 -25.15 13.25 -9.84
CA GLN A 137 -26.15 14.26 -9.45
C GLN A 137 -26.17 15.47 -10.39
N ALA A 138 -25.11 15.66 -11.19
CA ALA A 138 -24.97 16.77 -12.13
C ALA A 138 -25.36 16.40 -13.58
N ALA A 139 -25.77 15.15 -13.84
CA ALA A 139 -26.21 14.62 -15.13
C ALA A 139 -27.70 14.26 -15.08
#